data_AF-A0AAU5CZG3-F1
#
_entry.id   AF-A0AAU5CZG3-F1
#
_cell.length_a   1.000
_cell.length_b   1.000
_cell.length_c   1.000
_cell.angle_alpha   90.00
_cell.angle_beta   90.00
_cell.angle_gamma   90.00
#
_symmetry.space_group_name_H-M   'P 1'
#
loop_
_entity.id
_entity.type
_entity.pdbx_description
1 polymer ?
#
loop_
_entity_poly.entity_id
_entity_poly.type
_entity_poly.pdbx_seq_one_letter_code
_entity_poly.pdbx_strand_id
1 'polypeptide(L)'
;MPEPTDSTQPQHLRLRLREVAALDDEAFAHYLQERFEHLVTAAIADASGHLRPAQHDLLHAPTRLHELRDALTFAEGDLQVAVERMTYHQDPRTTRTARQLRQVRTARHQVHRETAALRRSEDRTRESEETPSTDTVTTTRGWLSQAYPVLFAQLLAQAHAAAGLPARPLAKDIFDTVEEGWADGYLPAPRTAEVDRLLSMGAVAFRSAVADDARNQNDRDPALRHPLLQRRWNTALEELTSLTVPVARASSSSALGSLPNGFADIPEPDAFKVLNARRFLVAAWQRRAEHNRLIHQYAITVTDRRRAAPGHDLRRQAIDAALDRLVAAQPAAAARILARLRPYATADGRLEPDTFTPALRARAKREVLADLAAIRRLDTVLPSALPPRPALAAPAALTATL
;
A
#
# COMPACT_ATOMS: atom_id res chain seq x y z
N MET A 1 38.77 40.17 28.77
CA MET A 1 37.87 39.67 27.70
C MET A 1 37.87 38.15 27.77
N PRO A 2 36.88 37.55 28.45
CA PRO A 2 36.62 36.12 28.34
C PRO A 2 35.44 35.87 27.39
N GLU A 3 35.61 34.96 26.44
CA GLU A 3 34.50 34.35 25.71
C GLU A 3 33.62 33.55 26.67
N PRO A 4 32.28 33.57 26.54
CA PRO A 4 31.44 32.55 27.12
C PRO A 4 31.37 31.36 26.16
N THR A 5 32.14 30.34 26.52
CA THR A 5 31.89 28.91 26.33
C THR A 5 30.49 28.55 25.82
N ASP A 6 30.47 28.00 24.61
CA ASP A 6 29.94 26.66 24.30
C ASP A 6 28.70 26.25 25.11
N SER A 7 27.55 26.82 24.76
CA SER A 7 26.26 26.32 25.20
C SER A 7 25.96 25.00 24.48
N THR A 8 26.38 23.91 25.11
CA THR A 8 25.78 22.57 25.05
C THR A 8 24.43 22.55 24.32
N GLN A 9 24.40 21.94 23.14
CA GLN A 9 23.18 21.51 22.48
C GLN A 9 22.29 20.80 23.51
N PRO A 10 21.02 21.20 23.70
CA PRO A 10 20.16 20.52 24.66
C PRO A 10 19.93 19.11 24.15
N GLN A 11 20.39 18.13 24.92
CA GLN A 11 20.02 16.73 24.75
C GLN A 11 18.50 16.65 24.62
N HIS A 12 18.01 16.22 23.46
CA HIS A 12 16.59 16.17 23.08
C HIS A 12 15.74 15.46 24.14
N LEU A 13 15.18 16.23 25.07
CA LEU A 13 14.39 15.74 26.20
C LEU A 13 12.97 15.41 25.71
N ARG A 14 12.57 14.14 25.87
CA ARG A 14 11.18 13.72 25.62
C ARG A 14 10.27 14.41 26.64
N LEU A 15 9.51 15.40 26.17
CA LEU A 15 8.61 16.20 27.00
C LEU A 15 7.50 15.33 27.59
N ARG A 16 7.09 15.64 28.82
CA ARG A 16 5.87 15.10 29.42
C ARG A 16 4.66 15.70 28.71
N LEU A 17 3.52 15.01 28.78
CA LEU A 17 2.29 15.46 28.08
C LEU A 17 1.86 16.89 28.43
N ARG A 18 2.06 17.33 29.68
CA ARG A 18 1.76 18.71 30.11
C ARG A 18 2.79 19.74 29.64
N GLU A 19 4.04 19.32 29.45
CA GLU A 19 5.11 20.19 28.95
C GLU A 19 4.92 20.46 27.46
N VAL A 20 4.42 19.47 26.69
CA VAL A 20 4.02 19.67 25.29
C VAL A 20 2.95 20.76 25.16
N ALA A 21 1.97 20.78 26.06
CA ALA A 21 0.90 21.79 26.06
C ALA A 21 1.40 23.20 26.41
N ALA A 22 2.55 23.31 27.09
CA ALA A 22 3.16 24.57 27.49
C ALA A 22 4.01 25.21 26.40
N LEU A 23 4.33 24.47 25.32
CA LEU A 23 4.97 25.03 24.13
C LEU A 23 4.05 26.07 23.50
N ASP A 24 4.61 27.17 23.00
CA ASP A 24 3.89 28.07 22.09
C ASP A 24 3.62 27.37 20.73
N ASP A 25 2.87 28.03 19.86
CA ASP A 25 2.37 27.40 18.62
C ASP A 25 3.50 27.15 17.60
N GLU A 26 4.53 28.00 17.57
CA GLU A 26 5.68 27.86 16.68
C GLU A 26 6.62 26.74 17.16
N ALA A 27 6.95 26.74 18.44
CA ALA A 27 7.74 25.69 19.08
C ALA A 27 7.02 24.34 19.00
N PHE A 28 5.69 24.31 19.15
CA PHE A 28 4.89 23.11 18.97
C PHE A 28 4.95 22.60 17.53
N ALA A 29 4.83 23.48 16.52
CA ALA A 29 4.95 23.09 15.13
C ALA A 29 6.33 22.50 14.81
N HIS A 30 7.41 23.10 15.32
CA HIS A 30 8.77 22.59 15.16
C HIS A 30 8.95 21.24 15.86
N TYR A 31 8.50 21.13 17.11
CA TYR A 31 8.57 19.91 17.92
C TYR A 31 8.00 18.69 17.20
N LEU A 32 6.88 18.87 16.48
CA LEU A 32 6.21 17.79 15.74
C LEU A 32 7.00 17.30 14.52
N GLN A 33 7.83 18.16 13.92
CA GLN A 33 8.59 17.85 12.70
C GLN A 33 9.93 17.17 13.01
N GLU A 34 10.50 17.41 14.19
CA GLU A 34 11.82 16.88 14.55
C GLU A 34 11.85 15.34 14.58
N ARG A 35 10.87 14.72 15.26
CA ARG A 35 10.89 13.27 15.53
C ARG A 35 9.48 12.68 15.54
N PHE A 36 9.36 11.44 15.07
CA PHE A 36 8.09 10.73 15.14
C PHE A 36 7.59 10.53 16.59
N GLU A 37 8.49 10.29 17.54
CA GLU A 37 8.09 10.16 18.95
C GLU A 37 7.52 11.46 19.54
N HIS A 38 7.94 12.61 19.04
CA HIS A 38 7.37 13.91 19.44
C HIS A 38 5.92 14.00 18.98
N LEU A 39 5.66 13.62 17.71
CA LEU A 39 4.30 13.51 17.18
C LEU A 39 3.45 12.50 17.97
N VAL A 40 3.99 11.33 18.32
CA VAL A 40 3.28 10.35 19.18
C VAL A 40 2.95 10.94 20.55
N THR A 41 3.90 11.64 21.17
CA THR A 41 3.71 12.26 22.48
C THR A 41 2.64 13.36 22.42
N ALA A 42 2.67 14.19 21.37
CA ALA A 42 1.66 15.21 21.12
C ALA A 42 0.27 14.59 20.86
N ALA A 43 0.20 13.51 20.08
CA ALA A 43 -1.05 12.79 19.83
C ALA A 43 -1.65 12.18 21.11
N ILE A 44 -0.82 11.66 22.03
CA ILE A 44 -1.28 11.19 23.34
C ILE A 44 -1.74 12.38 24.21
N ALA A 45 -1.02 13.50 24.18
CA ALA A 45 -1.40 14.72 24.91
C ALA A 45 -2.75 15.25 24.42
N ASP A 46 -2.95 15.29 23.11
CA ASP A 46 -4.20 15.68 22.46
C ASP A 46 -5.36 14.76 22.86
N ALA A 47 -5.18 13.43 22.69
CA ALA A 47 -6.18 12.44 23.07
C ALA A 47 -6.54 12.48 24.57
N SER A 48 -5.59 12.93 25.41
CA SER A 48 -5.80 13.09 26.86
C SER A 48 -6.42 14.44 27.24
N GLY A 49 -6.68 15.34 26.28
CA GLY A 49 -7.25 16.67 26.50
C GLY A 49 -6.26 17.67 27.12
N HIS A 50 -4.96 17.52 26.87
CA HIS A 50 -3.94 18.41 27.40
C HIS A 50 -3.61 19.60 26.49
N LEU A 51 -3.82 19.48 25.18
CA LEU A 51 -3.44 20.52 24.23
C LEU A 51 -4.42 21.70 24.23
N ARG A 52 -3.90 22.88 23.85
CA ARG A 52 -4.69 24.08 23.64
C ARG A 52 -5.46 23.98 22.30
N PRO A 53 -6.59 24.70 22.12
CA PRO A 53 -7.38 24.63 20.87
C PRO A 53 -6.56 24.85 19.59
N ALA A 54 -5.68 25.85 19.56
CA ALA A 54 -4.83 26.12 18.40
C ALA A 54 -3.88 24.95 18.06
N GLN A 55 -3.34 24.28 19.08
CA GLN A 55 -2.47 23.11 18.91
C GLN A 55 -3.25 21.87 18.45
N HIS A 56 -4.48 21.70 18.96
CA HIS A 56 -5.42 20.67 18.52
C HIS A 56 -5.77 20.86 17.04
N ASP A 57 -6.18 22.07 16.65
CA ASP A 57 -6.52 22.42 15.27
C ASP A 57 -5.33 22.19 14.33
N LEU A 58 -4.12 22.52 14.78
CA LEU A 58 -2.87 22.28 14.03
C LEU A 58 -2.55 20.78 13.86
N LEU A 59 -2.89 19.92 14.82
CA LEU A 59 -2.76 18.46 14.66
C LEU A 59 -3.83 17.87 13.74
N HIS A 60 -5.05 18.40 13.79
CA HIS A 60 -6.21 17.93 13.01
C HIS A 60 -6.33 18.60 11.63
N ALA A 61 -5.37 19.45 11.25
CA ALA A 61 -5.30 20.02 9.92
C ALA A 61 -5.32 18.91 8.83
N PRO A 62 -6.05 19.09 7.71
CA PRO A 62 -6.19 18.05 6.67
C PRO A 62 -4.86 17.49 6.16
N THR A 63 -3.84 18.34 6.06
CA THR A 63 -2.47 17.97 5.63
C THR A 63 -1.76 17.04 6.61
N ARG A 64 -2.19 17.00 7.88
CA ARG A 64 -1.54 16.27 8.97
C ARG A 64 -2.34 15.10 9.53
N LEU A 65 -3.63 14.99 9.19
CA LEU A 65 -4.51 13.91 9.65
C LEU A 65 -3.91 12.51 9.43
N HIS A 66 -3.20 12.32 8.33
CA HIS A 66 -2.52 11.05 8.05
C HIS A 66 -1.37 10.76 9.02
N GLU A 67 -0.54 11.75 9.35
CA GLU A 67 0.55 11.62 10.30
C GLU A 67 0.01 11.40 11.72
N LEU A 68 -1.04 12.14 12.09
CA LEU A 68 -1.74 11.97 13.36
C LEU A 68 -2.33 10.56 13.49
N ARG A 69 -2.96 10.04 12.43
CA ARG A 69 -3.47 8.66 12.40
C ARG A 69 -2.36 7.63 12.60
N ASP A 70 -1.22 7.81 11.95
CA ASP A 70 -0.07 6.90 12.06
C ASP A 70 0.52 6.95 13.49
N ALA A 71 0.62 8.15 14.08
CA ALA A 71 1.06 8.36 15.46
C ALA A 71 0.11 7.74 16.49
N LEU A 72 -1.21 7.93 16.35
CA LEU A 72 -2.21 7.32 17.23
C LEU A 72 -2.25 5.78 17.09
N THR A 73 -2.01 5.26 15.89
CA THR A 73 -1.91 3.80 15.66
C THR A 73 -0.72 3.21 16.40
N PHE A 74 0.43 3.88 16.36
CA PHE A 74 1.60 3.48 17.14
C PHE A 74 1.35 3.64 18.65
N ALA A 75 0.82 4.78 19.08
CA ALA A 75 0.52 5.08 20.47
C ALA A 75 -0.41 4.05 21.12
N GLU A 76 -1.44 3.61 20.40
CA GLU A 76 -2.34 2.56 20.89
C GLU A 76 -1.58 1.27 21.19
N GLY A 77 -0.78 0.79 20.26
CA GLY A 77 -0.04 -0.45 20.44
C GLY A 77 1.03 -0.34 21.52
N ASP A 78 1.77 0.77 21.56
CA ASP A 78 2.81 1.00 22.57
C ASP A 78 2.21 1.10 23.98
N LEU A 79 1.09 1.83 24.14
CA LEU A 79 0.37 1.90 25.42
C LEU A 79 -0.25 0.55 25.81
N GLN A 80 -0.75 -0.23 24.85
CA GLN A 80 -1.25 -1.57 25.13
C GLN A 80 -0.14 -2.47 25.68
N VAL A 81 1.02 -2.52 25.02
CA VAL A 81 2.17 -3.31 25.51
C VAL A 81 2.69 -2.77 26.85
N ALA A 82 2.68 -1.45 27.05
CA ALA A 82 3.05 -0.84 28.32
C ALA A 82 2.10 -1.28 29.45
N VAL A 83 0.78 -1.28 29.23
CA VAL A 83 -0.22 -1.77 30.20
C VAL A 83 0.02 -3.25 30.52
N GLU A 84 0.25 -4.08 29.50
CA GLU A 84 0.51 -5.51 29.66
C GLU A 84 1.78 -5.76 30.51
N ARG A 85 2.86 -5.04 30.19
CA ARG A 85 4.11 -5.11 30.95
C ARG A 85 3.96 -4.61 32.39
N MET A 86 3.29 -3.48 32.58
CA MET A 86 3.01 -2.93 33.90
C MET A 86 2.14 -3.87 34.74
N THR A 87 1.16 -4.53 34.12
CA THR A 87 0.31 -5.53 34.79
C THR A 87 1.14 -6.74 35.23
N TYR A 88 2.04 -7.24 34.37
CA TYR A 88 2.94 -8.35 34.72
C TYR A 88 3.80 -8.04 35.96
N HIS A 89 4.33 -6.81 36.06
CA HIS A 89 5.13 -6.37 37.22
C HIS A 89 4.31 -5.80 38.38
N GLN A 90 2.97 -5.79 38.30
CA GLN A 90 2.09 -5.19 39.30
C GLN A 90 2.39 -3.70 39.57
N ASP A 91 2.77 -2.94 38.52
CA ASP A 91 3.10 -1.52 38.63
C ASP A 91 1.85 -0.68 38.94
N PRO A 92 1.86 0.17 39.98
CA PRO A 92 0.70 1.01 40.35
C PRO A 92 0.27 1.99 39.26
N ARG A 93 1.15 2.30 38.30
CA ARG A 93 0.84 3.20 37.17
C ARG A 93 -0.10 2.57 36.13
N THR A 94 -0.33 1.26 36.18
CA THR A 94 -1.16 0.50 35.22
C THR A 94 -2.52 1.18 34.97
N THR A 95 -3.22 1.59 36.02
CA THR A 95 -4.55 2.21 35.91
C THR A 95 -4.53 3.53 35.13
N ARG A 96 -3.46 4.33 35.30
CA ARG A 96 -3.28 5.58 34.57
C ARG A 96 -3.01 5.30 33.09
N THR A 97 -2.09 4.39 32.79
CA THR A 97 -1.73 4.03 31.41
C THR A 97 -2.91 3.39 30.67
N ALA A 98 -3.70 2.54 31.35
CA ALA A 98 -4.90 1.93 30.77
C ALA A 98 -5.99 2.97 30.43
N ARG A 99 -6.11 4.04 31.22
CA ARG A 99 -6.99 5.17 30.89
C ARG A 99 -6.49 5.93 29.66
N GLN A 100 -5.19 6.21 29.57
CA GLN A 100 -4.59 6.83 28.38
C GLN A 100 -4.81 5.97 27.13
N LEU A 101 -4.66 4.66 27.23
CA LEU A 101 -4.95 3.73 26.13
C LEU A 101 -6.40 3.86 25.63
N ARG A 102 -7.38 3.93 26.54
CA ARG A 102 -8.78 4.13 26.15
C ARG A 102 -9.01 5.46 25.44
N GLN A 103 -8.39 6.54 25.94
CA GLN A 103 -8.45 7.86 25.32
C GLN A 103 -7.85 7.86 23.91
N VAL A 104 -6.68 7.25 23.73
CA VAL A 104 -6.02 7.11 22.42
C VAL A 104 -6.85 6.28 21.45
N ARG A 105 -7.51 5.21 21.89
CA ARG A 105 -8.43 4.43 21.04
C ARG A 105 -9.61 5.27 20.54
N THR A 106 -10.22 6.07 21.41
CA THR A 106 -11.30 6.98 21.04
C THR A 106 -10.81 8.03 20.02
N ALA A 107 -9.68 8.67 20.28
CA ALA A 107 -9.08 9.66 19.38
C ALA A 107 -8.72 9.05 18.02
N ARG A 108 -8.12 7.85 18.01
CA ARG A 108 -7.79 7.10 16.79
C ARG A 108 -9.03 6.82 15.94
N HIS A 109 -10.13 6.41 16.58
CA HIS A 109 -11.39 6.17 15.88
C HIS A 109 -11.95 7.48 15.29
N GLN A 110 -11.88 8.59 16.01
CA GLN A 110 -12.27 9.90 15.52
C GLN A 110 -11.47 10.32 14.28
N VAL A 111 -10.14 10.30 14.38
CA VAL A 111 -9.23 10.65 13.26
C VAL A 111 -9.41 9.72 12.07
N HIS A 112 -9.75 8.44 12.29
CA HIS A 112 -10.09 7.53 11.20
C HIS A 112 -11.34 7.99 10.44
N ARG A 113 -12.39 8.45 11.14
CA ARG A 113 -13.61 8.99 10.50
C ARG A 113 -13.32 10.27 9.72
N GLU A 114 -12.52 11.17 10.28
CA GLU A 114 -12.09 12.41 9.62
C GLU A 114 -11.29 12.12 8.36
N THR A 115 -10.30 11.22 8.45
CA THR A 115 -9.51 10.78 7.30
C THR A 115 -10.38 10.16 6.20
N ALA A 116 -11.37 9.34 6.59
CA ALA A 116 -12.31 8.74 5.65
C ALA A 116 -13.27 9.78 5.04
N ALA A 117 -13.63 10.83 5.77
CA ALA A 117 -14.44 11.93 5.24
C ALA A 117 -13.65 12.77 4.23
N LEU A 118 -12.39 13.10 4.53
CA LEU A 118 -11.49 13.83 3.63
C LEU A 118 -11.30 13.09 2.31
N ARG A 119 -11.02 11.78 2.37
CA ARG A 119 -10.91 10.94 1.17
C ARG A 119 -12.19 10.97 0.34
N ARG A 120 -13.35 10.81 0.99
CA ARG A 120 -14.64 10.89 0.29
C ARG A 120 -14.93 12.25 -0.32
N SER A 121 -14.43 13.36 0.24
CA SER A 121 -14.55 14.67 -0.42
C SER A 121 -13.62 14.78 -1.62
N GLU A 122 -12.37 14.35 -1.49
CA GLU A 122 -11.41 14.37 -2.60
C GLU A 122 -11.89 13.49 -3.76
N ASP A 123 -12.39 12.29 -3.46
CA ASP A 123 -12.91 11.37 -4.47
C ASP A 123 -14.13 11.95 -5.17
N ARG A 124 -15.06 12.60 -4.45
CA ARG A 124 -16.20 13.30 -5.06
C ARG A 124 -15.77 14.45 -5.97
N THR A 125 -14.75 15.22 -5.59
CA THR A 125 -14.20 16.28 -6.44
C THR A 125 -13.62 15.67 -7.73
N ARG A 126 -12.82 14.60 -7.62
CA ARG A 126 -12.28 13.89 -8.79
C ARG A 126 -13.37 13.28 -9.67
N GLU A 127 -14.40 12.66 -9.09
CA GLU A 127 -15.54 12.10 -9.82
C GLU A 127 -16.39 13.18 -10.50
N SER A 128 -16.45 14.39 -9.95
CA SER A 128 -17.12 15.51 -10.62
C SER A 128 -16.34 16.04 -11.83
N GLU A 129 -15.00 15.89 -11.81
CA GLU A 129 -14.11 16.27 -12.91
C GLU A 129 -14.02 15.16 -13.98
N GLU A 130 -14.10 13.90 -13.58
CA GLU A 130 -14.08 12.74 -14.47
C GLU A 130 -15.46 12.10 -14.54
N THR A 131 -16.21 12.31 -15.62
CA THR A 131 -17.44 11.54 -15.83
C THR A 131 -17.05 10.07 -16.01
N PRO A 132 -17.33 9.17 -15.04
CA PRO A 132 -17.00 7.77 -15.23
C PRO A 132 -17.77 7.29 -16.46
N SER A 133 -17.06 6.78 -17.46
CA SER A 133 -17.71 6.20 -18.63
C SER A 133 -18.42 4.92 -18.20
N THR A 134 -19.68 5.06 -17.79
CA THR A 134 -20.61 3.97 -17.50
C THR A 134 -21.15 3.35 -18.78
N ASP A 135 -20.57 3.64 -19.93
CA ASP A 135 -20.98 3.04 -21.19
C ASP A 135 -20.61 1.54 -21.25
N THR A 136 -21.57 0.75 -21.73
CA THR A 136 -21.42 -0.68 -22.00
C THR A 136 -20.26 -0.98 -22.94
N VAL A 137 -19.99 -0.14 -23.95
CA VAL A 137 -18.87 -0.34 -24.89
C VAL A 137 -17.53 -0.18 -24.18
N THR A 138 -17.37 0.89 -23.40
CA THR A 138 -16.15 1.11 -22.60
C THR A 138 -15.93 -0.02 -21.59
N THR A 139 -16.99 -0.44 -20.90
CA THR A 139 -16.92 -1.57 -19.96
C THR A 139 -16.56 -2.87 -20.67
N THR A 140 -17.10 -3.12 -21.87
CA THR A 140 -16.79 -4.30 -22.69
C THR A 140 -15.33 -4.33 -23.09
N ARG A 141 -14.81 -3.23 -23.65
CA ARG A 141 -13.39 -3.10 -24.02
C ARG A 141 -12.48 -3.41 -22.83
N GLY A 142 -12.79 -2.85 -21.66
CA GLY A 142 -12.02 -3.06 -20.43
C GLY A 142 -12.10 -4.50 -19.87
N TRP A 143 -13.22 -5.20 -20.02
CA TRP A 143 -13.31 -6.62 -19.61
C TRP A 143 -12.62 -7.53 -20.62
N LEU A 144 -12.69 -7.21 -21.92
CA LEU A 144 -12.07 -7.98 -22.99
C LEU A 144 -10.54 -7.98 -22.87
N SER A 145 -9.93 -6.83 -22.53
CA SER A 145 -8.48 -6.76 -22.30
C SER A 145 -8.01 -7.64 -21.14
N GLN A 146 -8.87 -7.88 -20.15
CA GLN A 146 -8.58 -8.79 -19.03
C GLN A 146 -8.81 -10.26 -19.38
N ALA A 147 -9.74 -10.55 -20.29
CA ALA A 147 -9.94 -11.91 -20.80
C ALA A 147 -8.80 -12.36 -21.75
N TYR A 148 -8.18 -11.42 -22.47
CA TYR A 148 -7.13 -11.68 -23.46
C TYR A 148 -5.87 -10.82 -23.19
N PRO A 149 -5.22 -10.96 -22.02
CA PRO A 149 -4.13 -10.06 -21.62
C PRO A 149 -2.91 -10.15 -22.53
N VAL A 150 -2.58 -11.33 -23.06
CA VAL A 150 -1.44 -11.53 -23.97
C VAL A 150 -1.68 -10.85 -25.33
N LEU A 151 -2.85 -11.10 -25.94
CA LEU A 151 -3.21 -10.48 -27.22
C LEU A 151 -3.34 -8.96 -27.07
N PHE A 152 -3.94 -8.49 -25.98
CA PHE A 152 -4.01 -7.06 -25.69
C PHE A 152 -2.63 -6.42 -25.58
N ALA A 153 -1.70 -7.04 -24.83
CA ALA A 153 -0.34 -6.52 -24.70
C ALA A 153 0.40 -6.44 -26.05
N GLN A 154 0.20 -7.43 -26.94
CA GLN A 154 0.75 -7.42 -28.30
C GLN A 154 0.18 -6.27 -29.14
N LEU A 155 -1.15 -6.10 -29.14
CA LEU A 155 -1.82 -5.02 -29.87
C LEU A 155 -1.45 -3.63 -29.33
N LEU A 156 -1.29 -3.50 -28.01
CA LEU A 156 -0.85 -2.27 -27.37
C LEU A 156 0.59 -1.93 -27.73
N ALA A 157 1.50 -2.91 -27.76
CA ALA A 157 2.87 -2.69 -28.21
C ALA A 157 2.93 -2.20 -29.66
N GLN A 158 2.10 -2.79 -30.55
CA GLN A 158 1.98 -2.34 -31.94
C GLN A 158 1.41 -0.91 -32.04
N ALA A 159 0.41 -0.57 -31.23
CA ALA A 159 -0.19 0.76 -31.22
C ALA A 159 0.78 1.82 -30.69
N HIS A 160 1.54 1.52 -29.62
CA HIS A 160 2.61 2.38 -29.14
C HIS A 160 3.69 2.60 -30.20
N ALA A 161 4.16 1.53 -30.86
CA ALA A 161 5.15 1.63 -31.93
C ALA A 161 4.65 2.51 -33.10
N ALA A 162 3.39 2.36 -33.50
CA ALA A 162 2.77 3.18 -34.54
C ALA A 162 2.65 4.67 -34.14
N ALA A 163 2.50 4.96 -32.85
CA ALA A 163 2.43 6.31 -32.30
C ALA A 163 3.82 6.91 -31.97
N GLY A 164 4.93 6.22 -32.29
CA GLY A 164 6.29 6.66 -31.94
C GLY A 164 6.57 6.64 -30.43
N LEU A 165 5.77 5.90 -29.66
CA LEU A 165 5.92 5.76 -28.21
C LEU A 165 6.79 4.54 -27.88
N PRO A 166 7.60 4.60 -26.81
CA PRO A 166 8.39 3.45 -26.39
C PRO A 166 7.45 2.30 -26.01
N ALA A 167 7.69 1.12 -26.59
CA ALA A 167 6.96 -0.08 -26.21
C ALA A 167 7.27 -0.42 -24.75
N ARG A 168 6.24 -0.41 -23.91
CA ARG A 168 6.32 -0.78 -22.50
C ARG A 168 5.24 -1.78 -22.15
N PRO A 169 5.54 -2.76 -21.28
CA PRO A 169 4.51 -3.62 -20.71
C PRO A 169 3.50 -2.78 -19.94
N LEU A 170 2.26 -3.25 -19.87
CA LEU A 170 1.25 -2.62 -19.03
C LEU A 170 1.58 -2.88 -17.56
N ALA A 171 1.52 -1.84 -16.72
CA ALA A 171 1.56 -1.98 -15.28
C ALA A 171 0.51 -2.99 -14.80
N LYS A 172 0.94 -4.02 -14.07
CA LYS A 172 0.04 -5.08 -13.58
C LYS A 172 -0.58 -4.72 -12.24
N ASP A 173 0.13 -3.91 -11.46
CA ASP A 173 -0.29 -3.47 -10.13
C ASP A 173 0.18 -2.03 -9.84
N ILE A 174 -0.12 -1.57 -8.63
CA ILE A 174 0.22 -0.23 -8.17
C ILE A 174 1.74 -0.03 -8.06
N PHE A 175 2.52 -1.08 -7.80
CA PHE A 175 3.97 -0.97 -7.69
C PHE A 175 4.59 -0.73 -9.06
N ASP A 176 4.16 -1.48 -10.08
CA ASP A 176 4.60 -1.26 -11.46
C ASP A 176 4.29 0.18 -11.91
N THR A 177 3.09 0.69 -11.57
CA THR A 177 2.69 2.07 -11.86
C THR A 177 3.64 3.09 -11.22
N VAL A 178 4.05 2.84 -9.98
CA VAL A 178 4.95 3.73 -9.22
C VAL A 178 6.39 3.64 -9.73
N GLU A 179 6.89 2.45 -10.06
CA GLU A 179 8.21 2.24 -10.65
C GLU A 179 8.31 2.90 -12.04
N GLU A 180 7.29 2.73 -12.89
CA GLU A 180 7.18 3.43 -14.18
C GLU A 180 7.15 4.95 -13.99
N GLY A 181 6.32 5.44 -13.07
CA GLY A 181 6.19 6.87 -12.82
C GLY A 181 7.47 7.50 -12.29
N TRP A 182 8.28 6.74 -11.53
CA TRP A 182 9.62 7.14 -11.15
C TRP A 182 10.55 7.20 -12.37
N ALA A 183 10.56 6.16 -13.22
CA ALA A 183 11.40 6.12 -14.41
C ALA A 183 11.08 7.24 -15.43
N ASP A 184 9.81 7.67 -15.47
CA ASP A 184 9.34 8.79 -16.29
C ASP A 184 9.58 10.18 -15.67
N GLY A 185 10.18 10.24 -14.47
CA GLY A 185 10.45 11.49 -13.76
C GLY A 185 9.21 12.14 -13.12
N TYR A 186 8.08 11.44 -13.06
CA TYR A 186 6.89 11.95 -12.36
C TYR A 186 7.03 11.92 -10.84
N LEU A 187 7.91 11.09 -10.28
CA LEU A 187 8.20 11.08 -8.84
C LEU A 187 9.58 11.68 -8.57
N PRO A 188 9.68 12.80 -7.82
CA PRO A 188 10.95 13.41 -7.49
C PRO A 188 11.62 12.65 -6.34
N ALA A 189 12.29 11.55 -6.65
CA ALA A 189 13.04 10.74 -5.69
C ALA A 189 14.41 10.37 -6.31
N PRO A 190 15.50 11.04 -5.94
CA PRO A 190 16.81 10.72 -6.50
C PRO A 190 17.28 9.35 -6.02
N ARG A 191 17.87 8.59 -6.95
CA ARG A 191 18.54 7.33 -6.63
C ARG A 191 19.89 7.62 -6.00
N THR A 192 19.96 7.51 -4.67
CA THR A 192 21.19 7.72 -3.89
C THR A 192 21.95 6.40 -3.70
N ALA A 193 23.22 6.49 -3.27
CA ALA A 193 24.03 5.31 -2.94
C ALA A 193 23.37 4.40 -1.89
N GLU A 194 22.59 4.98 -0.98
CA GLU A 194 21.85 4.23 0.04
C GLU A 194 20.69 3.42 -0.57
N VAL A 195 19.95 4.01 -1.51
CA VAL A 195 18.91 3.30 -2.27
C VAL A 195 19.54 2.16 -3.09
N ASP A 196 20.70 2.39 -3.71
CA ASP A 196 21.44 1.36 -4.45
C ASP A 196 21.88 0.21 -3.57
N ARG A 197 22.40 0.53 -2.38
CA ARG A 197 22.77 -0.46 -1.37
C ARG A 197 21.57 -1.35 -1.04
N LEU A 198 20.43 -0.76 -0.68
CA LEU A 198 19.20 -1.50 -0.36
C LEU A 198 18.67 -2.33 -1.54
N LEU A 199 18.73 -1.80 -2.76
CA LEU A 199 18.33 -2.52 -3.98
C LEU A 199 19.22 -3.73 -4.26
N SER A 200 20.51 -3.67 -3.92
CA SER A 200 21.46 -4.77 -4.11
C SER A 200 21.41 -5.85 -3.01
N MET A 201 20.84 -5.56 -1.84
CA MET A 201 20.78 -6.51 -0.72
C MET A 201 19.99 -7.77 -1.08
N GLY A 202 20.46 -8.94 -0.61
CA GLY A 202 19.68 -10.18 -0.63
C GLY A 202 18.41 -10.08 0.24
N ALA A 203 17.43 -10.94 0.01
CA ALA A 203 16.12 -10.88 0.68
C ALA A 203 16.22 -10.89 2.22
N VAL A 204 17.08 -11.75 2.79
CA VAL A 204 17.27 -11.84 4.25
C VAL A 204 17.88 -10.56 4.82
N ALA A 205 18.94 -10.03 4.19
CA ALA A 205 19.61 -8.81 4.62
C ALA A 205 18.68 -7.58 4.55
N PHE A 206 17.92 -7.47 3.46
CA PHE A 206 16.92 -6.41 3.29
C PHE A 206 15.83 -6.49 4.37
N ARG A 207 15.31 -7.70 4.65
CA ARG A 207 14.33 -7.90 5.73
C ARG A 207 14.89 -7.52 7.10
N SER A 208 16.16 -7.83 7.38
CA SER A 208 16.84 -7.37 8.61
C SER A 208 16.92 -5.85 8.68
N ALA A 209 17.29 -5.17 7.59
CA ALA A 209 17.30 -3.71 7.53
C ALA A 209 15.92 -3.10 7.80
N VAL A 210 14.84 -3.69 7.24
CA VAL A 210 13.46 -3.29 7.53
C VAL A 210 13.08 -3.56 8.99
N ALA A 211 13.57 -4.64 9.59
CA ALA A 211 13.33 -4.93 11.01
C ALA A 211 14.04 -3.91 11.92
N ASP A 212 15.27 -3.51 11.58
CA ASP A 212 16.02 -2.50 12.32
C ASP A 212 15.37 -1.13 12.22
N ASP A 213 14.93 -0.72 11.02
CA ASP A 213 14.14 0.49 10.81
C ASP A 213 12.81 0.46 11.60
N ALA A 214 12.12 -0.69 11.64
CA ALA A 214 10.91 -0.82 12.46
C ALA A 214 11.20 -0.71 13.97
N ARG A 215 12.34 -1.21 14.46
CA ARG A 215 12.75 -1.05 15.86
C ARG A 215 13.11 0.40 16.19
N ASN A 216 13.78 1.09 15.27
CA ASN A 216 14.32 2.43 15.46
C ASN A 216 13.38 3.50 14.89
N GLN A 217 12.24 3.69 15.56
CA GLN A 217 11.17 4.59 15.11
C GLN A 217 11.56 6.08 14.98
N ASN A 218 12.66 6.49 15.63
CA ASN A 218 13.18 7.86 15.56
C ASN A 218 14.17 8.06 14.40
N ASP A 219 14.96 7.04 14.09
CA ASP A 219 16.02 7.08 13.09
C ASP A 219 15.58 6.26 11.87
N ARG A 220 14.37 6.58 11.39
CA ARG A 220 13.78 5.88 10.25
C ARG A 220 14.60 6.12 9.01
N ASP A 221 14.87 5.06 8.27
CA ASP A 221 15.62 5.15 7.03
C ASP A 221 14.72 5.75 5.93
N PRO A 222 15.01 6.99 5.46
CA PRO A 222 14.23 7.59 4.38
C PRO A 222 14.40 6.84 3.06
N ALA A 223 15.50 6.08 2.86
CA ALA A 223 15.73 5.35 1.62
C ALA A 223 14.73 4.19 1.44
N LEU A 224 14.27 3.54 2.51
CA LEU A 224 13.21 2.52 2.42
C LEU A 224 11.90 3.04 1.83
N ARG A 225 11.66 4.36 1.93
CA ARG A 225 10.48 5.02 1.33
C ARG A 225 10.62 5.27 -0.17
N HIS A 226 11.76 4.97 -0.78
CA HIS A 226 11.98 5.21 -2.20
C HIS A 226 10.97 4.43 -3.06
N PRO A 227 10.44 5.00 -4.17
CA PRO A 227 9.46 4.34 -5.05
C PRO A 227 9.86 2.93 -5.49
N LEU A 228 11.13 2.75 -5.88
CA LEU A 228 11.68 1.44 -6.32
C LEU A 228 11.77 0.37 -5.22
N LEU A 229 11.65 0.75 -3.95
CA LEU A 229 11.76 -0.18 -2.83
C LEU A 229 10.40 -0.60 -2.27
N GLN A 230 9.29 0.04 -2.67
CA GLN A 230 7.97 -0.18 -2.07
C GLN A 230 7.52 -1.64 -2.14
N ARG A 231 7.70 -2.30 -3.29
CA ARG A 231 7.34 -3.72 -3.44
C ARG A 231 8.11 -4.61 -2.46
N ARG A 232 9.44 -4.45 -2.40
CA ARG A 232 10.31 -5.24 -1.50
C ARG A 232 10.03 -4.92 -0.04
N TRP A 233 9.77 -3.66 0.28
CA TRP A 233 9.44 -3.20 1.62
C TRP A 233 8.12 -3.79 2.11
N ASN A 234 7.07 -3.82 1.27
CA ASN A 234 5.81 -4.48 1.59
C ASN A 234 6.01 -5.96 1.91
N THR A 235 6.72 -6.69 1.03
CA THR A 235 7.00 -8.12 1.24
C THR A 235 7.76 -8.37 2.54
N ALA A 236 8.80 -7.58 2.82
CA ALA A 236 9.57 -7.70 4.06
C ALA A 236 8.71 -7.44 5.31
N LEU A 237 7.85 -6.41 5.30
CA LEU A 237 6.94 -6.12 6.40
C LEU A 237 5.90 -7.23 6.62
N GLU A 238 5.38 -7.82 5.54
CA GLU A 238 4.44 -8.95 5.59
C GLU A 238 5.10 -10.20 6.19
N GLU A 239 6.32 -10.52 5.75
CA GLU A 239 7.09 -11.62 6.33
C GLU A 239 7.42 -11.40 7.80
N LEU A 240 7.90 -10.22 8.17
CA LEU A 240 8.20 -9.87 9.58
C LEU A 240 6.96 -9.98 10.46
N THR A 241 5.81 -9.52 9.97
CA THR A 241 4.53 -9.67 10.66
C THR A 241 4.18 -11.15 10.85
N SER A 242 4.24 -11.94 9.76
CA SER A 242 3.92 -13.37 9.78
C SER A 242 4.79 -14.15 10.77
N LEU A 243 6.10 -13.87 10.79
CA LEU A 243 7.05 -14.50 11.72
C LEU A 243 6.85 -14.08 13.17
N THR A 244 6.41 -12.85 13.41
CA THR A 244 6.30 -12.28 14.76
C THR A 244 4.98 -12.63 15.44
N VAL A 245 3.88 -12.76 14.70
CA VAL A 245 2.53 -13.02 15.25
C VAL A 245 2.51 -14.21 16.24
N PRO A 246 3.09 -15.39 15.92
CA PRO A 246 3.11 -16.52 16.87
C PRO A 246 3.92 -16.21 18.13
N VAL A 247 5.08 -15.57 17.98
CA VAL A 247 5.97 -15.23 19.10
C VAL A 247 5.33 -14.19 20.03
N ALA A 248 4.65 -13.20 19.45
CA ALA A 248 3.89 -12.17 20.15
C ALA A 248 2.60 -12.70 20.80
N ARG A 249 2.23 -13.96 20.52
CA ARG A 249 0.94 -14.56 20.89
C ARG A 249 -0.22 -13.65 20.50
N ALA A 250 -0.11 -13.02 19.33
CA ALA A 250 -1.09 -12.06 18.86
C ALA A 250 -2.33 -12.77 18.31
N SER A 251 -3.51 -12.16 18.45
CA SER A 251 -4.75 -12.74 17.92
C SER A 251 -4.78 -12.86 16.40
N SER A 252 -4.10 -11.95 15.69
CA SER A 252 -4.02 -11.96 14.23
C SER A 252 -2.82 -11.15 13.73
N SER A 253 -2.65 -11.10 12.40
CA SER A 253 -1.66 -10.25 11.73
C SER A 253 -1.96 -8.74 11.78
N SER A 254 -3.06 -8.33 12.42
CA SER A 254 -3.49 -6.93 12.52
C SER A 254 -3.97 -6.51 13.91
N ALA A 255 -4.02 -7.43 14.87
CA ALA A 255 -4.50 -7.16 16.23
C ALA A 255 -3.74 -7.98 17.26
N LEU A 256 -3.27 -7.29 18.32
CA LEU A 256 -2.54 -7.92 19.42
C LEU A 256 -3.42 -8.89 20.21
N GLY A 257 -4.70 -8.57 20.39
CA GLY A 257 -5.61 -9.33 21.25
C GLY A 257 -5.19 -9.32 22.72
N SER A 258 -5.94 -10.03 23.56
CA SER A 258 -5.57 -10.26 24.96
C SER A 258 -4.38 -11.21 25.05
N LEU A 259 -3.56 -11.05 26.08
CA LEU A 259 -2.58 -12.07 26.43
C LEU A 259 -3.29 -13.38 26.82
N PRO A 260 -2.69 -14.56 26.56
CA PRO A 260 -3.28 -15.84 26.97
C PRO A 260 -3.45 -15.95 28.49
N ASN A 261 -4.42 -16.75 28.91
CA ASN A 261 -4.60 -17.12 30.32
C ASN A 261 -3.31 -17.72 30.90
N GLY A 262 -2.97 -17.38 32.14
CA GLY A 262 -1.75 -17.84 32.81
C GLY A 262 -0.47 -17.12 32.37
N PHE A 263 -0.55 -16.05 31.56
CA PHE A 263 0.64 -15.26 31.20
C PHE A 263 1.34 -14.65 32.42
N ALA A 264 0.60 -14.32 33.48
CA ALA A 264 1.20 -13.81 34.73
C ALA A 264 2.10 -14.83 35.43
N ASP A 265 1.91 -16.13 35.14
CA ASP A 265 2.58 -17.22 35.85
C ASP A 265 3.81 -17.76 35.10
N ILE A 266 4.10 -17.26 33.89
CA ILE A 266 5.26 -17.71 33.11
C ILE A 266 6.55 -17.03 33.60
N PRO A 267 7.72 -17.69 33.44
CA PRO A 267 9.01 -17.11 33.78
C PRO A 267 9.27 -15.78 33.08
N GLU A 268 9.88 -14.84 33.81
CA GLU A 268 10.18 -13.50 33.33
C GLU A 268 10.92 -13.47 31.97
N PRO A 269 11.94 -14.31 31.71
CA PRO A 269 12.62 -14.30 30.41
C PRO A 269 11.67 -14.59 29.25
N ASP A 270 10.69 -15.47 29.43
CA ASP A 270 9.73 -15.82 28.39
C ASP A 270 8.61 -14.79 28.26
N ALA A 271 8.18 -14.20 29.37
CA ALA A 271 7.27 -13.05 29.35
C ALA A 271 7.87 -11.88 28.55
N PHE A 272 9.14 -11.57 28.76
CA PHE A 272 9.83 -10.50 28.03
C PHE A 272 10.00 -10.82 26.55
N LYS A 273 10.24 -12.07 26.15
CA LYS A 273 10.24 -12.46 24.72
C LYS A 273 8.89 -12.13 24.07
N VAL A 274 7.78 -12.49 24.72
CA VAL A 274 6.43 -12.20 24.21
C VAL A 274 6.17 -10.69 24.16
N LEU A 275 6.44 -9.95 25.24
CA LEU A 275 6.20 -8.50 25.30
C LEU A 275 7.06 -7.72 24.28
N ASN A 276 8.32 -8.10 24.10
CA ASN A 276 9.19 -7.49 23.09
C ASN A 276 8.72 -7.82 21.67
N ALA A 277 8.28 -9.05 21.41
CA ALA A 277 7.69 -9.42 20.12
C ALA A 277 6.40 -8.63 19.85
N ARG A 278 5.55 -8.41 20.86
CA ARG A 278 4.35 -7.56 20.73
C ARG A 278 4.70 -6.11 20.42
N ARG A 279 5.71 -5.54 21.10
CA ARG A 279 6.22 -4.18 20.80
C ARG A 279 6.76 -4.08 19.37
N PHE A 280 7.55 -5.06 18.93
CA PHE A 280 8.06 -5.10 17.56
C PHE A 280 6.93 -5.21 16.53
N LEU A 281 5.92 -6.03 16.79
CA LEU A 281 4.75 -6.20 15.92
C LEU A 281 3.97 -4.90 15.73
N VAL A 282 3.77 -4.13 16.81
CA VAL A 282 3.16 -2.79 16.75
C VAL A 282 3.97 -1.86 15.85
N ALA A 283 5.29 -1.87 16.00
CA ALA A 283 6.18 -1.04 15.20
C ALA A 283 6.14 -1.42 13.71
N ALA A 284 6.12 -2.72 13.40
CA ALA A 284 5.94 -3.23 12.04
C ALA A 284 4.58 -2.82 11.43
N TRP A 285 3.50 -2.86 12.21
CA TRP A 285 2.18 -2.39 11.75
C TRP A 285 2.14 -0.91 11.45
N GLN A 286 2.80 -0.07 12.26
CA GLN A 286 2.93 1.35 11.94
C GLN A 286 3.67 1.54 10.62
N ARG A 287 4.79 0.84 10.38
CA ARG A 287 5.54 0.93 9.12
C ARG A 287 4.73 0.44 7.94
N ARG A 288 3.89 -0.59 8.12
CA ARG A 288 2.94 -1.04 7.08
C ARG A 288 1.85 -0.01 6.79
N ALA A 289 1.32 0.68 7.81
CA ALA A 289 0.35 1.76 7.61
C ALA A 289 0.97 2.93 6.83
N GLU A 290 2.22 3.27 7.13
CA GLU A 290 2.99 4.29 6.41
C GLU A 290 3.27 3.88 4.96
N HIS A 291 3.76 2.67 4.72
CA HIS A 291 3.93 2.11 3.37
C HIS A 291 2.63 2.21 2.56
N ASN A 292 1.51 1.74 3.16
CA ASN A 292 0.21 1.77 2.49
C ASN A 292 -0.23 3.19 2.14
N ARG A 293 0.11 4.19 2.95
CA ARG A 293 -0.16 5.59 2.61
C ARG A 293 0.73 6.05 1.46
N LEU A 294 2.04 5.84 1.57
CA LEU A 294 3.03 6.30 0.59
C LEU A 294 2.79 5.72 -0.80
N ILE A 295 2.50 4.43 -0.91
CA ILE A 295 2.25 3.80 -2.22
C ILE A 295 1.03 4.40 -2.93
N HIS A 296 -0.05 4.72 -2.19
CA HIS A 296 -1.21 5.37 -2.77
C HIS A 296 -0.92 6.83 -3.14
N GLN A 297 -0.16 7.56 -2.32
CA GLN A 297 0.27 8.92 -2.62
C GLN A 297 1.13 8.97 -3.90
N TYR A 298 2.05 8.02 -4.06
CA TYR A 298 2.84 7.89 -5.28
C TYR A 298 1.94 7.58 -6.48
N ALA A 299 1.02 6.63 -6.37
CA ALA A 299 0.12 6.29 -7.46
C ALA A 299 -0.76 7.46 -7.91
N ILE A 300 -1.30 8.24 -6.96
CA ILE A 300 -2.06 9.46 -7.24
C ILE A 300 -1.16 10.48 -7.96
N THR A 301 0.02 10.76 -7.40
CA THR A 301 0.98 11.71 -7.99
C THR A 301 1.37 11.33 -9.41
N VAL A 302 1.65 10.04 -9.66
CA VAL A 302 1.96 9.52 -10.98
C VAL A 302 0.77 9.70 -11.92
N THR A 303 -0.44 9.39 -11.47
CA THR A 303 -1.66 9.52 -12.28
C THR A 303 -1.88 10.97 -12.69
N ASP A 304 -1.82 11.90 -11.75
CA ASP A 304 -2.04 13.34 -11.99
C ASP A 304 -0.99 13.91 -12.93
N ARG A 305 0.30 13.62 -12.69
CA ARG A 305 1.39 14.10 -13.55
C ARG A 305 1.38 13.45 -14.93
N ARG A 306 1.00 12.17 -15.02
CA ARG A 306 0.83 11.45 -16.29
C ARG A 306 -0.31 12.02 -17.12
N ARG A 307 -1.39 12.52 -16.50
CA ARG A 307 -2.49 13.24 -17.17
C ARG A 307 -2.03 14.59 -17.72
N ALA A 308 -1.21 15.32 -16.96
CA ALA A 308 -0.66 16.61 -17.39
C ALA A 308 0.49 16.50 -18.41
N ALA A 309 0.98 15.29 -18.72
CA ALA A 309 2.14 15.11 -19.60
C ALA A 309 1.79 15.36 -21.08
N PRO A 310 2.68 15.99 -21.87
CA PRO A 310 2.42 16.31 -23.30
C PRO A 310 2.09 15.10 -24.19
N GLY A 311 2.49 13.90 -23.78
CA GLY A 311 2.20 12.64 -24.50
C GLY A 311 1.03 11.83 -23.91
N HIS A 312 0.22 12.41 -23.04
CA HIS A 312 -0.92 11.72 -22.42
C HIS A 312 -1.95 11.30 -23.48
N ASP A 313 -2.37 12.26 -24.31
CA ASP A 313 -3.40 12.03 -25.33
C ASP A 313 -2.97 10.99 -26.35
N LEU A 314 -1.70 11.04 -26.81
CA LEU A 314 -1.14 10.03 -27.71
C LEU A 314 -1.14 8.63 -27.09
N ARG A 315 -0.78 8.50 -25.80
CA ARG A 315 -0.83 7.21 -25.09
C ARG A 315 -2.27 6.73 -24.93
N ARG A 316 -3.20 7.63 -24.61
CA ARG A 316 -4.63 7.31 -24.51
C ARG A 316 -5.18 6.81 -25.84
N GLN A 317 -4.87 7.51 -26.94
CA GLN A 317 -5.24 7.10 -28.30
C GLN A 317 -4.64 5.75 -28.68
N ALA A 318 -3.39 5.46 -28.31
CA ALA A 318 -2.78 4.16 -28.55
C ALA A 318 -3.50 3.02 -27.78
N ILE A 319 -3.91 3.27 -26.54
CA ILE A 319 -4.73 2.33 -25.75
C ILE A 319 -6.09 2.10 -26.42
N ASP A 320 -6.78 3.17 -26.81
CA ASP A 320 -8.08 3.08 -27.48
C ASP A 320 -7.98 2.31 -28.81
N ALA A 321 -6.95 2.59 -29.62
CA ALA A 321 -6.69 1.87 -30.87
C ALA A 321 -6.39 0.37 -30.63
N ALA A 322 -5.66 0.04 -29.57
CA ALA A 322 -5.39 -1.36 -29.20
C ALA A 322 -6.66 -2.09 -28.73
N LEU A 323 -7.52 -1.40 -27.97
CA LEU A 323 -8.81 -1.94 -27.54
C LEU A 323 -9.76 -2.15 -28.73
N ASP A 324 -9.78 -1.23 -29.70
CA ASP A 324 -10.58 -1.38 -30.92
C ASP A 324 -10.13 -2.56 -31.77
N ARG A 325 -8.81 -2.72 -31.95
CA ARG A 325 -8.25 -3.90 -32.62
C ARG A 325 -8.57 -5.18 -31.86
N LEU A 326 -8.60 -5.15 -30.53
CA LEU A 326 -8.93 -6.32 -29.71
C LEU A 326 -10.40 -6.72 -29.90
N VAL A 327 -11.32 -5.75 -29.93
CA VAL A 327 -12.74 -6.01 -30.22
C VAL A 327 -12.91 -6.59 -31.62
N ALA A 328 -12.21 -6.05 -32.62
CA ALA A 328 -12.24 -6.57 -33.99
C ALA A 328 -11.66 -7.99 -34.10
N ALA A 329 -10.63 -8.31 -33.31
CA ALA A 329 -10.02 -9.64 -33.27
C ALA A 329 -10.86 -10.67 -32.50
N GLN A 330 -11.71 -10.23 -31.55
CA GLN A 330 -12.50 -11.10 -30.68
C GLN A 330 -13.99 -10.70 -30.64
N PRO A 331 -14.68 -10.64 -31.80
CA PRO A 331 -16.05 -10.12 -31.88
C PRO A 331 -17.05 -10.99 -31.10
N ALA A 332 -16.87 -12.31 -31.09
CA ALA A 332 -17.74 -13.23 -30.35
C ALA A 332 -17.62 -13.04 -28.82
N ALA A 333 -16.41 -12.84 -28.31
CA ALA A 333 -16.18 -12.58 -26.89
C ALA A 333 -16.73 -11.22 -26.47
N ALA A 334 -16.53 -10.19 -27.30
CA ALA A 334 -17.11 -8.86 -27.08
C ALA A 334 -18.65 -8.91 -27.05
N ALA A 335 -19.28 -9.63 -27.99
CA ALA A 335 -20.73 -9.81 -28.03
C ALA A 335 -21.28 -10.51 -26.78
N ARG A 336 -20.56 -11.52 -26.24
CA ARG A 336 -20.95 -12.19 -24.99
C ARG A 336 -20.92 -11.24 -23.78
N ILE A 337 -19.86 -10.42 -23.67
CA ILE A 337 -19.77 -9.42 -22.61
C ILE A 337 -20.93 -8.41 -22.74
N LEU A 338 -21.17 -7.88 -23.94
CA LEU A 338 -22.27 -6.95 -24.21
C LEU A 338 -23.64 -7.57 -23.87
N ALA A 339 -23.87 -8.82 -24.25
CA ALA A 339 -25.10 -9.54 -23.92
C ALA A 339 -25.30 -9.67 -22.40
N ARG A 340 -24.21 -9.86 -21.63
CA ARG A 340 -24.27 -9.87 -20.16
C ARG A 340 -24.58 -8.49 -19.57
N LEU A 341 -24.09 -7.42 -20.19
CA LEU A 341 -24.25 -6.05 -19.71
C LEU A 341 -25.62 -5.45 -20.09
N ARG A 342 -26.21 -5.88 -21.21
CA ARG A 342 -27.46 -5.35 -21.79
C ARG A 342 -28.64 -5.24 -20.79
N PRO A 343 -28.90 -6.21 -19.90
CA PRO A 343 -30.00 -6.10 -18.93
C PRO A 343 -29.85 -4.96 -17.93
N TYR A 344 -28.64 -4.40 -17.82
CA TYR A 344 -28.29 -3.36 -16.85
C TYR A 344 -28.08 -1.99 -17.50
N ALA A 345 -28.31 -1.89 -18.82
CA ALA A 345 -28.06 -0.69 -19.60
C ALA A 345 -29.36 0.04 -19.93
N THR A 346 -29.31 1.37 -19.96
CA THR A 346 -30.36 2.23 -20.51
C THR A 346 -30.47 2.07 -22.03
N ALA A 347 -31.49 2.68 -22.63
CA ALA A 347 -31.65 2.75 -24.08
C ALA A 347 -30.42 3.34 -24.79
N ASP A 348 -29.69 4.24 -24.12
CA ASP A 348 -28.47 4.89 -24.63
C ASP A 348 -27.19 4.07 -24.38
N GLY A 349 -27.32 2.82 -23.89
CA GLY A 349 -26.17 1.94 -23.63
C GLY A 349 -25.36 2.29 -22.39
N ARG A 350 -25.89 3.14 -21.50
CA ARG A 350 -25.25 3.50 -20.22
C ARG A 350 -25.69 2.54 -19.11
N LEU A 351 -24.74 2.04 -18.34
CA LEU A 351 -24.98 1.20 -17.17
C LEU A 351 -25.52 2.06 -16.03
N GLU A 352 -26.72 1.72 -15.54
CA GLU A 352 -27.33 2.43 -14.42
C GLU A 352 -26.66 2.03 -13.09
N PRO A 353 -26.13 2.98 -12.29
CA PRO A 353 -25.47 2.66 -11.03
C PRO A 353 -26.38 1.97 -10.00
N ASP A 354 -27.66 2.36 -9.98
CA ASP A 354 -28.66 1.82 -9.04
C ASP A 354 -29.05 0.37 -9.39
N THR A 355 -29.10 0.05 -10.69
CA THR A 355 -29.44 -1.28 -11.21
C THR A 355 -28.20 -2.19 -11.27
N PHE A 356 -27.03 -1.63 -11.62
CA PHE A 356 -25.75 -2.33 -11.74
C PHE A 356 -24.77 -1.94 -10.63
N THR A 357 -25.16 -2.27 -9.40
CA THR A 357 -24.36 -1.97 -8.21
C THR A 357 -22.91 -2.50 -8.33
N PRO A 358 -21.93 -1.89 -7.63
CA PRO A 358 -20.53 -2.32 -7.68
C PRO A 358 -20.33 -3.81 -7.36
N ALA A 359 -21.10 -4.35 -6.42
CA ALA A 359 -21.07 -5.77 -6.06
C ALA A 359 -21.54 -6.66 -7.22
N LEU A 360 -22.63 -6.26 -7.90
CA LEU A 360 -23.15 -6.99 -9.06
C LEU A 360 -22.19 -6.90 -10.25
N ARG A 361 -21.58 -5.73 -10.49
CA ARG A 361 -20.52 -5.54 -11.49
C ARG A 361 -19.34 -6.46 -11.25
N ALA A 362 -18.85 -6.54 -10.01
CA ALA A 362 -17.74 -7.43 -9.64
C ALA A 362 -18.09 -8.92 -9.81
N ARG A 363 -19.33 -9.31 -9.53
CA ARG A 363 -19.82 -10.68 -9.75
C ARG A 363 -19.93 -11.00 -11.24
N ALA A 364 -20.65 -10.18 -12.01
CA ALA A 364 -20.85 -10.37 -13.45
C ALA A 364 -19.51 -10.42 -14.21
N LYS A 365 -18.56 -9.56 -13.83
CA LYS A 365 -17.20 -9.57 -14.36
C LYS A 365 -16.51 -10.92 -14.13
N ARG A 366 -16.54 -11.43 -12.90
CA ARG A 366 -15.92 -12.74 -12.58
C ARG A 366 -16.54 -13.89 -13.37
N GLU A 367 -17.87 -13.92 -13.46
CA GLU A 367 -18.61 -14.95 -14.19
C GLU A 367 -18.24 -14.94 -15.68
N VAL A 368 -18.27 -13.77 -16.34
CA VAL A 368 -17.95 -13.67 -17.77
C VAL A 368 -16.48 -13.98 -18.05
N LEU A 369 -15.55 -13.52 -17.21
CA LEU A 369 -14.13 -13.83 -17.38
C LEU A 369 -13.85 -15.33 -17.20
N ALA A 370 -14.56 -16.00 -16.30
CA ALA A 370 -14.46 -17.45 -16.13
C ALA A 370 -15.03 -18.20 -17.35
N ASP A 371 -16.17 -17.77 -17.88
CA ASP A 371 -16.81 -18.38 -19.05
C ASP A 371 -15.94 -18.26 -20.31
N LEU A 372 -15.37 -17.07 -20.55
CA LEU A 372 -14.42 -16.84 -21.65
C LEU A 372 -13.13 -17.66 -21.48
N ALA A 373 -12.65 -17.83 -20.26
CA ALA A 373 -11.49 -18.68 -19.97
C ALA A 373 -11.79 -20.17 -20.24
N ALA A 374 -13.00 -20.64 -19.94
CA ALA A 374 -13.43 -22.01 -20.22
C ALA A 374 -13.51 -22.31 -21.73
N ILE A 375 -14.09 -21.38 -22.51
CA ILE A 375 -14.19 -21.50 -23.97
C ILE A 375 -12.78 -21.56 -24.59
N ARG A 376 -11.88 -20.68 -24.17
CA ARG A 376 -10.48 -20.69 -24.64
C ARG A 376 -9.77 -22.02 -24.38
N ARG A 377 -10.03 -22.67 -23.25
CA ARG A 377 -9.43 -23.97 -22.93
C ARG A 377 -9.93 -25.06 -23.87
N LEU A 378 -11.20 -25.01 -24.26
CA LEU A 378 -11.80 -25.97 -25.20
C LEU A 378 -11.20 -25.81 -26.62
N ASP A 379 -10.95 -24.58 -27.07
CA ASP A 379 -10.31 -24.34 -28.38
C ASP A 379 -8.86 -24.87 -28.45
N THR A 380 -8.14 -24.92 -27.32
CA THR A 380 -6.79 -25.54 -27.25
C THR A 380 -6.77 -27.07 -27.22
N VAL A 381 -7.91 -27.74 -27.04
CA VAL A 381 -8.00 -29.21 -26.86
C VAL A 381 -8.41 -29.94 -28.15
N LEU A 382 -8.67 -29.24 -29.26
CA LEU A 382 -8.83 -29.88 -30.56
C LEU A 382 -7.49 -30.46 -31.06
N PRO A 383 -7.38 -31.78 -31.27
CA PRO A 383 -6.13 -32.40 -31.69
C PRO A 383 -5.83 -31.96 -33.13
N SER A 384 -4.72 -31.24 -33.30
CA SER A 384 -4.07 -31.09 -34.60
C SER A 384 -3.70 -32.49 -35.07
N ALA A 385 -4.53 -33.08 -35.92
CA ALA A 385 -4.21 -34.30 -36.66
C ALA A 385 -3.04 -33.98 -37.60
N LEU A 386 -1.82 -34.08 -37.07
CA LEU A 386 -0.62 -34.18 -37.88
C LEU A 386 -0.57 -35.60 -38.43
N PRO A 387 -0.45 -35.79 -39.76
CA PRO A 387 -0.24 -37.13 -40.32
C PRO A 387 1.09 -37.70 -39.80
N PRO A 388 1.20 -39.04 -39.66
CA PRO A 388 2.40 -39.66 -39.13
C PRO A 388 3.59 -39.44 -40.08
N ARG A 389 4.74 -39.06 -39.53
CA ARG A 389 6.02 -39.05 -40.24
C ARG A 389 6.39 -40.48 -40.66
N PRO A 390 6.95 -40.69 -41.86
CA PRO A 390 7.53 -41.98 -42.20
C PRO A 390 8.76 -42.25 -41.32
N ALA A 391 8.88 -43.49 -40.87
CA ALA A 391 10.03 -43.97 -40.10
C ALA A 391 11.29 -43.95 -40.97
N LEU A 392 12.30 -43.21 -40.53
CA LEU A 392 13.65 -43.35 -41.05
C LEU A 392 14.41 -44.32 -40.15
N ALA A 393 14.85 -45.42 -40.79
CA ALA A 393 15.63 -46.49 -40.22
C ALA A 393 16.93 -45.97 -39.58
N ALA A 394 17.32 -46.61 -38.48
CA ALA A 394 18.64 -46.47 -37.90
C ALA A 394 19.72 -47.00 -38.87
N PRO A 395 20.92 -46.41 -38.83
CA PRO A 395 22.11 -47.21 -38.94
C PRO A 395 23.01 -47.04 -37.71
N ALA A 396 23.33 -48.23 -37.19
CA ALA A 396 24.49 -48.66 -36.44
C ALA A 396 25.57 -47.64 -36.06
N ALA A 397 25.98 -47.78 -34.80
CA ALA A 397 27.26 -47.36 -34.25
C ALA A 397 28.45 -47.75 -35.15
N LEU A 398 29.42 -46.84 -35.25
CA LEU A 398 30.82 -47.16 -35.46
C LEU A 398 31.67 -46.32 -34.50
N THR A 399 32.06 -46.98 -33.42
CA THR A 399 33.30 -46.76 -32.67
C THR A 399 34.52 -46.74 -33.60
N ALA A 400 35.44 -45.78 -33.41
CA ALA A 400 36.91 -45.99 -33.38
C ALA A 400 37.70 -44.67 -33.28
N THR A 401 38.42 -44.52 -32.16
CA THR A 401 39.81 -44.01 -32.02
C THR A 401 40.41 -43.04 -33.04
N LEU A 402 40.79 -41.84 -32.58
CA LEU A 402 42.16 -41.48 -32.17
C LEU A 402 42.15 -40.19 -31.32
#